data_AF-A0A7R9GU39-F1
#
_entry.id   AF-A0A7R9GU39-F1
#
_cell.length_a   1.000
_cell.length_b   1.000
_cell.length_c   1.000
_cell.angle_alpha   90.00
_cell.angle_beta   90.00
_cell.angle_gamma   90.00
#
_symmetry.space_group_name_H-M   'P 1'
#
loop_
_entity.id
_entity.type
_entity.pdbx_description
1 polymer ?
#
loop_
_entity_poly.entity_id
_entity_poly.type
_entity_poly.pdbx_seq_one_letter_code
_entity_poly.pdbx_strand_id
1 'polypeptide(L)'
;MMNPDGVYLGNYRSTLMGFDLNRTWHQISRWAHPTLHAVHTMLTELDQIKDVELDFVLDLHAHSSLLGVFVYGNTYDDVYRYERHIVFPKLLSQNAEDYAASNTMYNRDLNKAGTTRRYFCNTLKKSVNCYTLEVSFHGYQSPNTTDMCYYTEEA
;
A
#
# COMPACT_ATOMS: atom_id res chain seq x y z
N MET A 1 1.61 -11.99 5.77
CA MET A 1 0.65 -11.40 6.73
C MET A 1 1.40 -10.56 7.75
N MET A 2 1.05 -9.28 7.94
CA MET A 2 1.83 -8.34 8.79
C MET A 2 1.45 -8.35 10.29
N ASN A 3 0.20 -8.70 10.62
CA ASN A 3 -0.32 -8.65 11.99
C ASN A 3 -1.09 -9.94 12.34
N PRO A 4 -0.40 -11.09 12.43
CA PRO A 4 -1.05 -12.37 12.76
C PRO A 4 -1.75 -12.33 14.14
N ASP A 5 -1.11 -11.73 15.15
CA ASP A 5 -1.65 -11.65 16.51
C ASP A 5 -2.94 -10.83 16.57
N GLY A 6 -2.96 -9.67 15.90
CA GLY A 6 -4.16 -8.83 15.83
C GLY A 6 -5.32 -9.57 15.17
N VAL A 7 -5.08 -10.32 14.09
CA VAL A 7 -6.13 -11.09 13.43
C VAL A 7 -6.64 -12.23 14.30
N TYR A 8 -5.75 -12.98 14.96
CA TYR A 8 -6.17 -14.03 15.90
C TYR A 8 -7.10 -13.50 17.00
N LEU A 9 -6.88 -12.27 17.45
CA LEU A 9 -7.69 -11.60 18.48
C LEU A 9 -8.95 -10.91 17.93
N GLY A 10 -9.14 -10.87 16.60
CA GLY A 10 -10.23 -10.13 15.97
C GLY A 10 -10.03 -8.60 15.97
N ASN A 11 -8.81 -8.12 16.12
CA ASN A 11 -8.51 -6.69 16.00
C ASN A 11 -8.64 -6.23 14.55
N TYR A 12 -9.36 -5.13 14.36
CA TYR A 12 -9.49 -4.50 13.04
C TYR A 12 -8.19 -3.82 12.57
N ARG A 13 -7.50 -3.09 13.45
CA ARG A 13 -6.42 -2.15 13.06
C ARG A 13 -5.12 -2.32 13.82
N SER A 14 -5.17 -2.78 15.07
CA SER A 14 -4.04 -2.75 16.00
C SER A 14 -3.41 -4.12 16.21
N THR A 15 -2.13 -4.12 16.58
CA THR A 15 -1.45 -5.30 17.16
C THR A 15 -2.02 -5.66 18.52
N LEU A 16 -1.57 -6.78 19.09
CA LEU A 16 -1.85 -7.17 20.48
C LEU A 16 -1.50 -6.06 21.49
N MET A 17 -0.44 -5.27 21.22
CA MET A 17 -0.02 -4.17 22.09
C MET A 17 -0.74 -2.84 21.80
N GLY A 18 -1.72 -2.82 20.90
CA GLY A 18 -2.48 -1.62 20.56
C GLY A 18 -1.81 -0.71 19.52
N PHE A 19 -0.74 -1.14 18.85
CA PHE A 19 -0.05 -0.31 17.85
C PHE A 19 -0.70 -0.42 16.47
N ASP A 20 -0.82 0.70 15.77
CA ASP A 20 -1.06 0.73 14.31
C ASP A 20 0.29 0.55 13.59
N LEU A 21 0.50 -0.64 13.01
CA LEU A 21 1.74 -0.96 12.30
C LEU A 21 2.01 0.00 11.14
N ASN A 22 0.98 0.42 10.41
CA ASN A 22 1.14 1.31 9.26
C ASN A 22 1.22 2.80 9.67
N ARG A 23 1.57 3.07 10.93
CA ARG A 23 1.95 4.40 11.42
C ARG A 23 3.32 4.40 12.10
N THR A 24 3.98 3.26 12.21
CA THR A 24 5.15 3.07 13.08
C THR A 24 6.44 2.73 12.32
N TRP A 25 6.44 2.75 10.98
CA TRP A 25 7.63 2.45 10.17
C TRP A 25 8.84 3.34 10.46
N HIS A 26 8.62 4.60 10.85
CA HIS A 26 9.68 5.54 11.20
C HIS A 26 10.22 5.39 12.64
N GLN A 27 9.60 4.53 13.45
CA GLN A 27 9.91 4.32 14.87
C GLN A 27 9.90 2.81 15.22
N ILE A 28 10.42 1.99 14.30
CA ILE A 28 10.47 0.53 14.46
C ILE A 28 11.29 0.16 15.70
N SER A 29 10.79 -0.82 16.45
CA SER A 29 11.48 -1.42 17.59
C SER A 29 11.47 -2.92 17.40
N ARG A 30 12.60 -3.59 17.60
CA ARG A 30 12.70 -5.05 17.47
C ARG A 30 11.80 -5.80 18.45
N TRP A 31 11.50 -5.17 19.59
CA TRP A 31 10.66 -5.75 20.64
C TRP A 31 9.17 -5.48 20.42
N ALA A 32 8.81 -4.23 20.05
CA ALA A 32 7.40 -3.85 19.88
C ALA A 32 6.86 -4.15 18.46
N HIS A 33 7.74 -4.16 17.46
CA HIS A 33 7.39 -4.26 16.05
C HIS A 33 8.28 -5.30 15.31
N PRO A 34 8.39 -6.55 15.79
CA PRO A 34 9.28 -7.55 15.20
C PRO A 34 8.99 -7.80 13.72
N THR A 35 7.72 -7.83 13.31
CA THR A 35 7.33 -8.00 11.90
C THR A 35 7.79 -6.83 11.01
N LEU A 36 7.68 -5.59 11.50
CA LEU A 36 8.18 -4.43 10.75
C LEU A 36 9.69 -4.46 10.62
N HIS A 37 10.39 -4.85 11.70
CA HIS A 37 11.85 -4.97 11.68
C HIS A 37 12.33 -6.03 10.68
N ALA A 38 11.67 -7.19 10.64
CA ALA A 38 11.97 -8.25 9.68
C ALA A 38 11.76 -7.79 8.24
N VAL A 39 10.61 -7.18 7.93
CA VAL A 39 10.31 -6.69 6.57
C VAL A 39 11.23 -5.55 6.16
N HIS A 40 11.53 -4.61 7.05
CA HIS A 40 12.49 -3.55 6.80
C HIS A 40 13.85 -4.13 6.40
N THR A 41 14.35 -5.09 7.19
CA THR A 41 15.66 -5.72 6.96
C THR A 41 15.65 -6.43 5.60
N MET A 42 14.63 -7.24 5.33
CA MET A 42 14.46 -7.95 4.07
C MET A 42 14.43 -7.01 2.86
N LEU A 43 13.62 -5.94 2.90
CA LEU A 43 13.51 -5.01 1.76
C LEU A 43 14.80 -4.23 1.54
N THR A 44 15.50 -3.87 2.61
CA THR A 44 16.78 -3.16 2.52
C THR A 44 17.86 -4.08 1.94
N GLU A 45 17.90 -5.34 2.36
CA GLU A 45 18.82 -6.34 1.80
C GLU A 45 18.54 -6.59 0.32
N LEU A 46 17.27 -6.81 -0.05
CA LEU A 46 16.84 -7.00 -1.43
C LEU A 46 17.24 -5.82 -2.33
N ASP A 47 17.04 -4.59 -1.85
CA ASP A 47 17.41 -3.37 -2.59
C ASP A 47 18.93 -3.26 -2.83
N GLN A 48 19.77 -3.95 -2.05
CA GLN A 48 21.24 -3.94 -2.23
C GLN A 48 21.79 -5.09 -3.07
N ILE A 49 21.01 -6.15 -3.35
CA ILE A 49 21.46 -7.26 -4.19
C ILE A 49 21.63 -6.76 -5.63
N LYS A 50 22.80 -7.00 -6.24
CA LYS A 50 23.13 -6.48 -7.58
C LYS A 50 22.31 -7.12 -8.70
N ASP A 51 22.00 -8.41 -8.57
CA ASP A 51 21.33 -9.20 -9.60
C ASP A 51 19.81 -9.25 -9.40
N VAL A 52 19.27 -8.46 -8.46
CA VAL A 52 17.84 -8.35 -8.18
C VAL A 52 17.43 -6.89 -8.35
N GLU A 53 16.46 -6.65 -9.22
CA GLU A 53 15.85 -5.33 -9.39
C GLU A 53 14.53 -5.27 -8.61
N LEU A 54 14.51 -4.45 -7.55
CA LEU A 54 13.30 -4.17 -6.78
C LEU A 54 12.52 -3.03 -7.45
N ASP A 55 11.52 -3.35 -8.26
CA ASP A 55 10.75 -2.33 -8.98
C ASP A 55 9.80 -1.54 -8.08
N PHE A 56 9.04 -2.24 -7.22
CA PHE A 56 8.12 -1.59 -6.30
C PHE A 56 7.77 -2.41 -5.06
N VAL A 57 7.34 -1.69 -4.04
CA VAL A 57 6.75 -2.21 -2.80
C VAL A 57 5.27 -1.87 -2.79
N LEU A 58 4.43 -2.89 -2.57
CA LEU A 58 2.98 -2.76 -2.54
C LEU A 58 2.45 -3.13 -1.15
N ASP A 59 1.83 -2.16 -0.49
CA ASP A 59 1.18 -2.32 0.81
C ASP A 59 -0.32 -2.53 0.60
N LEU A 60 -0.81 -3.76 0.82
CA LEU A 60 -2.20 -4.14 0.55
C LEU A 60 -3.08 -3.84 1.76
N HIS A 61 -4.13 -3.04 1.55
CA HIS A 61 -5.12 -2.67 2.56
C HIS A 61 -6.53 -2.86 2.02
N ALA A 62 -7.46 -2.98 2.95
CA ALA A 62 -8.87 -2.95 2.64
C ALA A 62 -9.49 -1.65 3.16
N HIS A 63 -10.44 -1.14 2.40
CA HIS A 63 -11.05 0.16 2.63
C HIS A 63 -12.54 0.02 2.96
N SER A 64 -12.96 0.59 4.08
CA SER A 64 -14.31 0.38 4.62
C SER A 64 -15.39 1.25 3.98
N SER A 65 -15.03 2.38 3.38
CA SER A 65 -16.01 3.41 2.97
C SER A 65 -16.06 3.65 1.47
N LEU A 66 -14.91 3.82 0.83
CA LEU A 66 -14.80 3.96 -0.63
C LEU A 66 -14.95 2.60 -1.33
N LEU A 67 -15.52 2.66 -2.52
CA LEU A 67 -15.75 1.53 -3.41
C LEU A 67 -14.61 1.37 -4.41
N GLY A 68 -14.49 0.17 -4.98
CA GLY A 68 -13.48 -0.18 -5.96
C GLY A 68 -12.09 -0.46 -5.40
N VAL A 69 -11.16 -0.60 -6.33
CA VAL A 69 -9.72 -0.73 -6.08
C VAL A 69 -9.04 0.58 -6.46
N PHE A 70 -8.18 1.10 -5.61
CA PHE A 70 -7.48 2.35 -5.89
C PHE A 70 -6.13 2.42 -5.19
N VAL A 71 -5.27 3.32 -5.67
CA VAL A 71 -3.90 3.44 -5.19
C VAL A 71 -3.70 4.74 -4.44
N TYR A 72 -3.03 4.67 -3.30
CA TYR A 72 -2.36 5.81 -2.69
C TYR A 72 -0.88 5.78 -3.02
N GLY A 73 -0.46 6.74 -3.82
CA GLY A 73 0.92 6.96 -4.23
C GLY A 73 1.51 8.25 -3.63
N ASN A 74 2.77 8.49 -3.93
CA ASN A 74 3.49 9.67 -3.49
C ASN A 74 3.55 10.72 -4.59
N THR A 75 3.69 11.98 -4.21
CA THR A 75 4.05 13.05 -5.15
C THR A 75 5.56 13.28 -5.13
N TYR A 76 6.13 13.52 -6.31
CA TYR A 76 7.55 13.72 -6.55
C TYR A 76 7.78 15.02 -7.32
N ASP A 77 8.84 15.74 -6.97
CA ASP A 77 9.22 16.98 -7.66
C ASP A 77 9.99 16.65 -8.96
N ASP A 78 10.64 15.48 -8.99
CA ASP A 78 11.29 14.93 -10.17
C ASP A 78 10.25 14.34 -11.13
N VAL A 79 10.17 14.94 -12.33
CA VAL A 79 9.16 14.61 -13.34
C VAL A 79 9.30 13.16 -13.81
N TYR A 80 10.52 12.68 -14.08
CA TYR A 80 10.75 11.32 -14.56
C TYR A 80 10.35 10.26 -13.52
N ARG A 81 10.64 10.53 -12.24
CA ARG A 81 10.20 9.67 -11.14
C ARG A 81 8.67 9.68 -11.03
N TYR A 82 8.03 10.84 -11.17
CA TYR A 82 6.58 10.93 -11.16
C TYR A 82 5.94 10.16 -12.32
N GLU A 83 6.44 10.33 -13.55
CA GLU A 83 5.97 9.62 -14.73
C GLU A 83 6.09 8.10 -14.57
N ARG A 84 7.23 7.60 -14.07
CA ARG A 84 7.38 6.17 -13.75
C ARG A 84 6.43 5.72 -12.65
N HIS A 85 6.17 6.58 -11.66
CA HIS A 85 5.31 6.24 -10.53
C HIS A 85 3.84 6.05 -10.92
N ILE A 86 3.35 6.76 -11.94
CA ILE A 86 1.95 6.65 -12.37
C ILE A 86 1.69 5.46 -13.32
N VAL A 87 2.73 4.77 -13.79
CA VAL A 87 2.59 3.64 -14.73
C VAL A 87 1.76 2.51 -14.14
N PHE A 88 2.07 2.07 -12.91
CA PHE A 88 1.34 0.96 -12.28
C PHE A 88 -0.15 1.28 -12.06
N PRO A 89 -0.53 2.43 -11.46
CA PRO A 89 -1.94 2.86 -11.39
C PRO A 89 -2.61 2.98 -12.76
N LYS A 90 -1.88 3.43 -13.80
CA LYS A 90 -2.41 3.49 -15.16
C LYS A 90 -2.70 2.10 -15.73
N LEU A 91 -1.80 1.13 -15.51
CA LEU A 91 -2.01 -0.26 -15.92
C LEU A 91 -3.22 -0.86 -15.20
N LEU A 92 -3.38 -0.62 -13.89
CA LEU A 92 -4.58 -1.07 -13.17
C LEU A 92 -5.86 -0.50 -13.80
N SER A 93 -5.89 0.80 -14.11
CA SER A 93 -7.07 1.42 -14.74
C SER A 93 -7.45 0.86 -16.12
N GLN A 94 -6.55 0.14 -16.77
CA GLN A 94 -6.78 -0.47 -18.09
C GLN A 94 -7.13 -1.95 -18.00
N ASN A 95 -6.78 -2.61 -16.90
CA ASN A 95 -6.85 -4.07 -16.79
C ASN A 95 -7.78 -4.55 -15.67
N ALA A 96 -8.21 -3.65 -14.76
CA ALA A 96 -9.09 -3.97 -13.66
C ALA A 96 -10.39 -3.16 -13.80
N GLU A 97 -11.51 -3.86 -13.98
CA GLU A 97 -12.84 -3.24 -14.13
C GLU A 97 -13.26 -2.47 -12.88
N ASP A 98 -12.84 -2.96 -11.71
CA ASP A 98 -13.13 -2.40 -10.40
C ASP A 98 -12.22 -1.23 -10.00
N TYR A 99 -11.30 -0.80 -10.88
CA TYR A 99 -10.37 0.27 -10.58
C TYR A 99 -11.04 1.65 -10.54
N ALA A 100 -11.08 2.26 -9.36
CA ALA A 100 -11.65 3.57 -9.11
C ALA A 100 -10.58 4.67 -9.21
N ALA A 101 -10.33 5.17 -10.43
CA ALA A 101 -9.36 6.24 -10.67
C ALA A 101 -9.66 7.53 -9.87
N SER A 102 -10.93 7.83 -9.60
CA SER A 102 -11.36 8.98 -8.81
C SER A 102 -10.94 8.92 -7.33
N ASN A 103 -10.72 7.72 -6.79
CA ASN A 103 -10.27 7.49 -5.42
C ASN A 103 -8.73 7.44 -5.30
N THR A 104 -8.02 7.34 -6.43
CA THR A 104 -6.57 7.30 -6.46
C THR A 104 -5.99 8.66 -6.10
N MET A 105 -4.97 8.67 -5.24
CA MET A 105 -4.37 9.92 -4.77
C MET A 105 -2.84 9.85 -4.74
N TYR A 106 -2.21 10.99 -5.05
CA TYR A 106 -0.76 11.17 -4.92
C TYR A 106 -0.48 12.33 -3.97
N ASN A 107 0.17 12.07 -2.84
CA ASN A 107 0.47 13.12 -1.86
C ASN A 107 1.76 12.88 -1.07
N ARG A 108 2.20 13.94 -0.36
CA ARG A 108 3.35 13.92 0.56
C ARG A 108 2.97 14.40 1.98
N ASP A 109 1.77 14.05 2.47
CA ASP A 109 1.30 14.38 3.83
C ASP A 109 2.25 13.91 4.96
N LEU A 110 2.68 14.83 5.82
CA LEU A 110 3.58 14.57 6.94
C LEU A 110 2.99 13.58 7.97
N ASN A 111 1.67 13.60 8.17
CA ASN A 111 0.98 12.68 9.09
C ASN A 111 1.01 11.23 8.61
N LYS A 112 1.39 11.01 7.35
CA LYS A 112 1.56 9.67 6.76
C LYS A 112 3.01 9.24 6.67
N ALA A 113 3.97 10.00 7.23
CA ALA A 113 5.40 9.65 7.18
C ALA A 113 5.71 8.25 7.70
N GLY A 114 4.94 7.79 8.70
CA GLY A 114 5.05 6.44 9.25
C GLY A 114 4.34 5.32 8.50
N THR A 115 3.80 5.58 7.30
CA THR A 115 3.20 4.55 6.45
C THR A 115 4.25 3.87 5.57
N THR A 116 3.98 2.64 5.14
CA THR A 116 4.86 1.85 4.26
C THR A 116 5.28 2.67 3.04
N ARG A 117 4.31 3.22 2.30
CA ARG A 117 4.55 3.96 1.07
C ARG A 117 5.42 5.21 1.26
N ARG A 118 5.37 5.84 2.44
CA ARG A 118 6.10 7.07 2.75
C ARG A 118 7.44 6.86 3.40
N TYR A 119 7.56 5.81 4.19
CA TYR A 119 8.83 5.45 4.79
C TYR A 119 9.78 4.92 3.71
N PHE A 120 9.36 3.89 2.97
CA PHE A 120 10.24 3.24 2.00
C PHE A 120 10.56 4.09 0.77
N CYS A 121 9.73 5.08 0.41
CA CYS A 121 10.07 5.98 -0.69
C CYS A 121 11.30 6.87 -0.41
N ASN A 122 11.69 7.01 0.86
CA ASN A 122 12.85 7.75 1.32
C ASN A 122 14.03 6.84 1.68
N THR A 123 13.76 5.59 2.10
CA THR A 123 14.78 4.64 2.56
C THR A 123 15.36 3.79 1.43
N LEU A 124 14.55 3.40 0.44
CA LEU A 124 14.99 2.58 -0.70
C LEU A 124 15.51 3.46 -1.86
N LYS A 125 16.16 2.84 -2.85
CA LYS A 125 16.59 3.54 -4.07
C LYS A 125 15.43 4.31 -4.72
N LYS A 126 15.75 5.47 -5.33
CA LYS A 126 14.76 6.31 -6.03
C LYS A 126 14.07 5.60 -7.20
N SER A 127 14.65 4.51 -7.73
CA SER A 127 14.04 3.64 -8.74
C SER A 127 12.80 2.93 -8.21
N VAL A 128 12.82 2.53 -6.93
CA VAL A 128 11.75 1.77 -6.28
C VAL A 128 10.52 2.64 -6.09
N ASN A 129 9.40 2.20 -6.64
CA ASN A 129 8.10 2.82 -6.39
C ASN A 129 7.45 2.20 -5.15
N CYS A 130 6.75 3.00 -4.34
CA CYS A 130 6.07 2.49 -3.14
C CYS A 130 4.60 2.92 -3.15
N TYR A 131 3.70 1.98 -2.99
CA TYR A 131 2.26 2.21 -3.09
C TYR A 131 1.52 1.59 -1.90
N THR A 132 0.37 2.18 -1.57
CA THR A 132 -0.68 1.47 -0.84
C THR A 132 -1.79 1.15 -1.85
N LEU A 133 -2.16 -0.12 -1.97
CA LEU A 133 -3.33 -0.54 -2.73
C LEU A 133 -4.48 -0.75 -1.74
N GLU A 134 -5.59 -0.07 -1.99
CA GLU A 134 -6.79 -0.15 -1.18
C GLU A 134 -7.86 -0.89 -1.98
N VAL A 135 -8.51 -1.87 -1.35
CA VAL A 135 -9.61 -2.66 -1.94
C VAL A 135 -10.84 -2.50 -1.06
N SER A 136 -11.98 -2.11 -1.64
CA SER A 136 -13.21 -1.98 -0.86
C SER A 136 -13.61 -3.29 -0.16
N PHE A 137 -14.15 -3.21 1.05
CA PHE A 137 -14.80 -4.37 1.68
C PHE A 137 -16.07 -4.84 0.96
N HIS A 138 -16.70 -3.95 0.18
CA HIS A 138 -18.03 -4.21 -0.38
C HIS A 138 -17.95 -4.64 -1.83
N GLY A 139 -17.33 -3.82 -2.68
CA GLY A 139 -17.39 -3.98 -4.11
C GLY A 139 -17.06 -2.69 -4.85
N TYR A 140 -17.52 -2.60 -6.09
CA TYR A 140 -17.28 -1.48 -6.99
C TYR A 140 -18.53 -1.12 -7.78
N GLN A 141 -18.56 0.10 -8.30
CA GLN A 141 -19.59 0.51 -9.25
C GLN A 141 -19.12 0.17 -10.66
N SER A 142 -19.94 -0.54 -11.44
CA SER A 142 -19.55 -0.90 -12.81
C SER A 142 -19.24 0.36 -13.64
N PRO A 143 -18.20 0.37 -14.48
CA PRO A 143 -17.90 1.52 -15.33
C PRO A 143 -19.00 1.83 -16.35
N ASN A 144 -19.78 0.80 -16.73
CA ASN A 144 -20.73 0.86 -17.84
C ASN A 144 -22.20 0.94 -17.38
N THR A 145 -22.49 0.68 -16.10
CA THR A 145 -23.85 0.70 -15.56
C THR A 145 -23.88 1.42 -14.21
N THR A 146 -25.07 1.75 -13.72
CA THR A 146 -25.23 2.29 -12.37
C THR A 146 -25.20 1.20 -11.29
N ASP A 147 -25.04 -0.06 -11.68
CA ASP A 147 -25.17 -1.20 -10.79
C ASP A 147 -23.95 -1.33 -9.87
N MET A 148 -24.23 -1.83 -8.67
CA MET A 148 -23.23 -2.16 -7.67
C MET A 148 -22.81 -3.62 -7.86
N CYS A 149 -21.52 -3.85 -8.11
CA CYS A 149 -20.92 -5.18 -8.19
C CYS A 149 -20.26 -5.49 -6.85
N TYR A 150 -20.76 -6.49 -6.13
CA TYR A 150 -20.20 -6.91 -4.85
C TYR A 150 -19.06 -7.89 -5.04
N TYR A 151 -18.03 -7.79 -4.21
CA TYR A 151 -17.03 -8.84 -4.12
C TYR A 151 -17.66 -10.05 -3.42
N THR A 152 -17.56 -11.21 -4.05
CA THR A 152 -18.08 -12.48 -3.52
C THR A 152 -16.99 -13.55 -3.63
N GLU A 153 -17.05 -14.60 -2.82
CA GLU A 153 -16.09 -15.71 -2.90
C GLU A 153 -16.27 -16.56 -4.17
N GLU A 154 -17.39 -16.42 -4.87
CA GLU A 154 -17.79 -17.26 -6.01
C GLU A 154 -17.36 -16.68 -7.38
N ALA A 155 -16.78 -15.48 -7.39
CA ALA A 155 -16.37 -14.76 -8.60
C ALA A 155 -14.84 -14.77 -8.80
#